data_AF-A0A7Y1XGI1-F1
#
_entry.id   AF-A0A7Y1XGI1-F1
#
_cell.length_a   1.000
_cell.length_b   1.000
_cell.length_c   1.000
_cell.angle_alpha   90.00
_cell.angle_beta   90.00
_cell.angle_gamma   90.00
#
_symmetry.space_group_name_H-M   'P 1'
#
loop_
_entity.id
_entity.type
_entity.pdbx_description
1 polymer ?
#
loop_
_entity_poly.entity_id
_entity_poly.type
_entity_poly.pdbx_seq_one_letter_code
_entity_poly.pdbx_strand_id
1 'polypeptide(L)'
;MSLCAQRQGSIILAAERGRGKSTALAFALKQILDAKPVAPGWPSHIVLVTPPRHAGEPVQRALNLLYASSGDACSEVGVTIDKLPPDAALARCQCADSAIARQTLLIVDEAASISLALLNKLRAVYPRNIMATTTGGYEGSGSGFAQRFTQHPDTILCTLLQPIRWAPGDPLEAFSRDLLCAESTQVKPGSSTTTAPAAARQSARAGEVIVAMAERSELANDEALLRSVFGLLAAAHYQTEPRDLRFMLDAP
;
A
#
# COMPACT_ATOMS: atom_id res chain seq x y z
N MET A 1 3.74 10.95 19.66
CA MET A 1 5.15 10.55 19.85
C MET A 1 5.75 10.21 18.48
N SER A 2 6.99 10.61 18.21
CA SER A 2 7.67 10.30 16.95
C SER A 2 8.03 8.81 16.87
N LEU A 3 7.81 8.16 15.71
CA LEU A 3 8.18 6.76 15.47
C LEU A 3 9.66 6.49 15.78
N CYS A 4 10.53 7.46 15.47
CA CYS A 4 11.97 7.38 15.71
C CYS A 4 12.35 7.41 17.19
N ALA A 5 11.47 7.88 18.08
CA ALA A 5 11.68 7.89 19.53
C ALA A 5 11.10 6.64 20.23
N GLN A 6 10.32 5.81 19.52
CA GLN A 6 9.72 4.60 20.07
C GLN A 6 10.66 3.39 19.93
N ARG A 7 10.46 2.38 20.79
CA ARG A 7 11.20 1.10 20.69
C ARG A 7 10.72 0.24 19.52
N GLN A 8 9.44 0.32 19.21
CA GLN A 8 8.80 -0.35 18.09
C GLN A 8 7.61 0.49 17.60
N GLY A 9 7.25 0.34 16.34
CA GLY A 9 6.10 0.99 15.75
C GLY A 9 6.07 0.78 14.23
N SER A 10 4.87 0.80 13.68
CA SER A 10 4.65 0.66 12.25
C SER A 10 3.77 1.80 11.75
N ILE A 11 4.15 2.44 10.66
CA ILE A 11 3.31 3.40 9.96
C ILE A 11 2.97 2.83 8.60
N ILE A 12 1.68 2.77 8.28
CA ILE A 12 1.21 2.43 6.95
C ILE A 12 0.78 3.72 6.27
N LEU A 13 1.39 4.03 5.12
CA LEU A 13 0.98 5.15 4.27
C LEU A 13 0.18 4.60 3.08
N ALA A 14 -1.13 4.66 3.18
CA ALA A 14 -2.05 4.28 2.12
C ALA A 14 -2.42 5.49 1.27
N ALA A 15 -2.40 5.34 -0.06
CA ALA A 15 -2.99 6.35 -0.93
C ALA A 15 -3.28 5.77 -2.30
N GLU A 16 -4.21 6.35 -3.03
CA GLU A 16 -4.32 6.12 -4.46
C GLU A 16 -3.10 6.70 -5.23
N ARG A 17 -3.04 6.43 -6.53
CA ARG A 17 -1.99 6.98 -7.41
C ARG A 17 -2.11 8.49 -7.56
N GLY A 18 -0.98 9.18 -7.72
CA GLY A 18 -0.98 10.64 -7.92
C GLY A 18 -1.21 11.50 -6.67
N ARG A 19 -1.20 10.89 -5.47
CA ARG A 19 -1.35 11.58 -4.17
C ARG A 19 -0.02 11.95 -3.50
N GLY A 20 1.10 11.67 -4.15
CA GLY A 20 2.43 12.10 -3.69
C GLY A 20 3.05 11.24 -2.60
N LYS A 21 2.75 9.94 -2.51
CA LYS A 21 3.33 9.02 -1.50
C LYS A 21 4.86 9.09 -1.42
N SER A 22 5.57 8.92 -2.54
CA SER A 22 7.03 8.96 -2.55
C SER A 22 7.59 10.32 -2.12
N THR A 23 6.90 11.41 -2.46
CA THR A 23 7.26 12.77 -2.01
C THR A 23 7.02 12.94 -0.51
N ALA A 24 5.90 12.44 0.02
CA ALA A 24 5.60 12.45 1.44
C ALA A 24 6.63 11.64 2.24
N LEU A 25 7.04 10.47 1.74
CA LEU A 25 8.15 9.68 2.32
C LEU A 25 9.47 10.47 2.32
N ALA A 26 9.80 11.16 1.23
CA ALA A 26 11.00 11.99 1.16
C ALA A 26 10.97 13.17 2.15
N PHE A 27 9.82 13.84 2.33
CA PHE A 27 9.65 14.87 3.36
C PHE A 27 9.81 14.30 4.77
N ALA A 28 9.20 13.15 5.04
CA ALA A 28 9.35 12.47 6.33
C ALA A 28 10.82 12.11 6.60
N LEU A 29 11.51 11.56 5.60
CA LEU A 29 12.94 11.28 5.67
C LEU A 29 13.76 12.53 5.96
N LYS A 30 13.51 13.63 5.25
CA LYS A 30 14.17 14.92 5.51
C LYS A 30 13.97 15.38 6.95
N GLN A 31 12.74 15.35 7.45
CA GLN A 31 12.46 15.71 8.85
C GLN A 31 13.19 14.80 9.83
N ILE A 32 13.30 13.50 9.55
CA ILE A 32 14.02 12.54 10.40
C ILE A 32 15.54 12.81 10.39
N LEU A 33 16.11 13.15 9.23
CA LEU A 33 17.52 13.48 9.11
C LEU A 33 17.83 14.81 9.81
N ASP A 34 17.04 15.85 9.54
CA ASP A 34 17.25 17.19 10.11
C ASP A 34 17.02 17.22 11.63
N ALA A 35 16.07 16.42 12.15
CA ALA A 35 15.74 16.38 13.57
C ALA A 35 16.64 15.44 14.38
N LYS A 36 17.65 14.79 13.78
CA LYS A 36 18.51 13.79 14.44
C LYS A 36 19.00 14.32 15.79
N PRO A 37 18.47 13.82 16.92
CA PRO A 37 18.92 14.22 18.24
C PRO A 37 20.25 13.55 18.55
N VAL A 38 21.04 14.20 19.42
CA VAL A 38 22.29 13.64 19.97
C VAL A 38 22.00 12.44 20.92
N ALA A 39 20.73 12.21 21.28
CA ALA A 39 20.32 11.23 22.29
C ALA A 39 20.30 9.76 21.78
N PRO A 40 20.53 8.77 22.67
CA PRO A 40 20.51 7.35 22.31
C PRO A 40 19.10 6.87 21.95
N GLY A 41 18.97 6.20 20.81
CA GLY A 41 17.73 5.58 20.34
C GLY A 41 17.29 6.01 18.93
N TRP A 42 17.86 7.08 18.37
CA TRP A 42 17.58 7.47 16.98
C TRP A 42 18.08 6.41 15.98
N PRO A 43 17.42 6.23 14.83
CA PRO A 43 17.95 5.36 13.78
C PRO A 43 19.28 5.88 13.22
N SER A 44 20.30 5.03 13.21
CA SER A 44 21.61 5.28 12.58
C SER A 44 21.63 4.84 11.11
N HIS A 45 20.72 3.93 10.75
CA HIS A 45 20.60 3.38 9.41
C HIS A 45 19.15 3.48 8.92
N ILE A 46 18.99 3.73 7.63
CA ILE A 46 17.70 3.68 6.95
C ILE A 46 17.84 2.67 5.82
N VAL A 47 16.94 1.71 5.77
CA VAL A 47 16.88 0.74 4.67
C VAL A 47 15.64 1.02 3.85
N LEU A 48 15.82 1.40 2.59
CA LEU A 48 14.74 1.61 1.63
C LEU A 48 14.57 0.36 0.77
N VAL A 49 13.46 -0.34 0.95
CA VAL A 49 13.05 -1.49 0.16
C VAL A 49 12.05 -1.04 -0.88
N THR A 50 12.33 -1.35 -2.14
CA THR A 50 11.44 -1.01 -3.25
C THR A 50 11.33 -2.18 -4.19
N PRO A 51 10.21 -2.34 -4.91
CA PRO A 51 10.06 -3.41 -5.87
C PRO A 51 11.03 -3.18 -7.05
N PRO A 52 11.55 -4.25 -7.68
CA PRO A 52 12.53 -4.15 -8.75
C PRO A 52 12.03 -3.35 -9.97
N ARG A 53 10.70 -3.24 -10.17
CA ARG A 53 10.10 -2.48 -11.29
C ARG A 53 10.15 -0.95 -11.12
N HIS A 54 10.40 -0.44 -9.91
CA HIS A 54 10.39 1.01 -9.62
C HIS A 54 11.64 1.54 -8.91
N ALA A 55 12.65 0.68 -8.67
CA ALA A 55 14.02 0.99 -8.25
C ALA A 55 14.24 2.17 -7.27
N GLY A 56 13.27 2.49 -6.41
CA GLY A 56 13.33 3.58 -5.43
C GLY A 56 13.77 4.94 -5.96
N GLU A 57 13.68 5.16 -7.27
CA GLU A 57 14.05 6.43 -7.88
C GLU A 57 13.16 7.56 -7.40
N PRO A 58 11.83 7.41 -7.26
CA PRO A 58 10.97 8.54 -6.90
C PRO A 58 11.27 9.12 -5.52
N VAL A 59 11.43 8.26 -4.50
CA VAL A 59 11.74 8.69 -3.13
C VAL A 59 13.12 9.34 -3.07
N GLN A 60 14.14 8.69 -3.65
CA GLN A 60 15.49 9.23 -3.66
C GLN A 60 15.58 10.54 -4.44
N ARG A 61 14.95 10.61 -5.61
CA ARG A 61 14.92 11.82 -6.42
C ARG A 61 14.25 12.96 -5.67
N ALA A 62 13.11 12.70 -5.01
CA ALA A 62 12.45 13.70 -4.19
C ALA A 62 13.35 14.13 -3.03
N LEU A 63 14.03 13.20 -2.35
CA LEU A 63 14.97 13.52 -1.28
C LEU A 63 16.13 14.39 -1.79
N ASN A 64 16.76 14.01 -2.91
CA ASN A 64 17.83 14.78 -3.53
C ASN A 64 17.39 16.20 -3.91
N LEU A 65 16.15 16.36 -4.42
CA LEU A 65 15.59 17.68 -4.70
C LEU A 65 15.39 18.53 -3.44
N LEU A 66 14.96 17.91 -2.33
CA LEU A 66 14.78 18.60 -1.05
C LEU A 66 16.11 19.04 -0.41
N TYR A 67 17.22 18.39 -0.77
CA TYR A 67 18.57 18.74 -0.32
C TYR A 67 19.43 19.42 -1.40
N ALA A 68 18.88 19.69 -2.59
CA ALA A 68 19.63 20.28 -3.72
C ALA A 68 20.25 21.65 -3.38
N SER A 69 19.62 22.37 -2.45
CA SER A 69 20.10 23.67 -1.94
C SER A 69 21.06 23.58 -0.74
N SER A 70 21.31 22.37 -0.19
CA SER A 70 22.01 22.17 1.08
C SER A 70 23.22 21.21 1.00
N GLY A 71 23.60 20.71 -0.18
CA GLY A 71 24.64 19.69 -0.30
C GLY A 71 24.13 18.27 -0.03
N ASP A 72 25.00 17.27 -0.21
CA ASP A 72 24.61 15.85 -0.19
C ASP A 72 24.10 15.41 1.21
N ALA A 73 22.79 15.22 1.32
CA ALA A 73 22.04 15.06 2.58
C ALA A 73 22.57 13.99 3.55
N CYS A 74 23.15 12.92 2.99
CA CYS A 74 23.49 11.72 3.74
C CYS A 74 24.87 11.78 4.39
N SER A 75 25.81 12.56 3.84
CA SER A 75 27.19 12.59 4.31
C SER A 75 27.37 13.47 5.54
N GLU A 76 26.61 14.58 5.65
CA GLU A 76 26.74 15.52 6.77
C GLU A 76 26.08 15.04 8.06
N VAL A 77 25.02 14.23 7.97
CA VAL A 77 24.19 13.83 9.13
C VAL A 77 24.64 12.49 9.73
N GLY A 78 25.55 11.75 9.07
CA GLY A 78 26.04 10.46 9.54
C GLY A 78 24.93 9.41 9.66
N VAL A 79 23.99 9.39 8.72
CA VAL A 79 22.94 8.38 8.59
C VAL A 79 23.04 7.80 7.18
N THR A 80 23.18 6.47 7.08
CA THR A 80 23.27 5.79 5.78
C THR A 80 21.88 5.40 5.28
N ILE A 81 21.55 5.75 4.05
CA ILE A 81 20.35 5.27 3.36
C ILE A 81 20.77 4.18 2.37
N ASP A 82 20.43 2.93 2.67
CA ASP A 82 20.75 1.78 1.85
C ASP A 82 19.51 1.33 1.07
N LYS A 83 19.62 1.26 -0.26
CA LYS A 83 18.58 0.70 -1.11
C LYS A 83 18.80 -0.79 -1.29
N LEU A 84 17.88 -1.61 -0.79
CA LEU A 84 18.02 -3.06 -0.82
C LEU A 84 16.76 -3.73 -1.37
N PRO A 85 16.89 -4.80 -2.18
CA PRO A 85 15.75 -5.66 -2.44
C PRO A 85 15.26 -6.32 -1.15
N PRO A 86 13.99 -6.76 -1.10
CA PRO A 86 13.40 -7.35 0.11
C PRO A 86 14.22 -8.47 0.75
N ASP A 87 14.79 -9.37 -0.06
CA ASP A 87 15.57 -10.52 0.42
C ASP A 87 16.92 -10.09 1.01
N ALA A 88 17.59 -9.10 0.41
CA ALA A 88 18.84 -8.56 0.94
C ALA A 88 18.61 -7.77 2.23
N ALA A 89 17.47 -7.06 2.34
CA ALA A 89 17.08 -6.39 3.58
C ALA A 89 16.83 -7.40 4.71
N LEU A 90 16.25 -8.57 4.43
CA LEU A 90 16.16 -9.64 5.42
C LEU A 90 17.53 -10.21 5.80
N ALA A 91 18.36 -10.56 4.82
CA ALA A 91 19.66 -11.19 5.05
C ALA A 91 20.59 -10.30 5.88
N ARG A 92 20.56 -8.98 5.65
CA ARG A 92 21.38 -8.00 6.39
C ARG A 92 21.23 -8.10 7.90
N CYS A 93 20.02 -8.38 8.39
CA CYS A 93 19.75 -8.49 9.81
C CYS A 93 19.74 -9.92 10.34
N GLN A 94 19.72 -10.94 9.48
CA GLN A 94 19.99 -12.32 9.89
C GLN A 94 21.48 -12.51 10.22
N CYS A 95 22.36 -11.74 9.57
CA CYS A 95 23.80 -11.79 9.80
C CYS A 95 24.31 -10.75 10.82
N ALA A 96 23.52 -9.72 11.13
CA ALA A 96 23.91 -8.61 12.01
C ALA A 96 23.18 -8.66 13.35
N ASP A 97 23.91 -8.37 14.44
CA ASP A 97 23.38 -8.27 15.80
C ASP A 97 22.03 -7.51 15.86
N SER A 98 21.12 -7.98 16.72
CA SER A 98 19.81 -7.37 16.98
C SER A 98 19.88 -5.87 17.31
N ALA A 99 21.06 -5.37 17.70
CA ALA A 99 21.34 -3.95 17.89
C ALA A 99 21.25 -3.12 16.59
N ILE A 100 21.79 -3.60 15.47
CA ILE A 100 21.75 -2.89 14.18
C ILE A 100 20.29 -2.81 13.69
N ALA A 101 19.54 -3.90 13.81
CA ALA A 101 18.13 -3.93 13.44
C ALA A 101 17.30 -2.94 14.26
N ARG A 102 17.57 -2.83 15.58
CA ARG A 102 16.94 -1.81 16.45
C ARG A 102 17.33 -0.39 16.07
N GLN A 103 18.53 -0.16 15.55
CA GLN A 103 18.98 1.15 15.07
C GLN A 103 18.64 1.41 13.60
N THR A 104 17.90 0.52 12.94
CA THR A 104 17.50 0.68 11.55
C THR A 104 16.03 1.08 11.45
N LEU A 105 15.75 2.09 10.61
CA LEU A 105 14.39 2.39 10.15
C LEU A 105 14.18 1.72 8.79
N LEU A 106 13.25 0.78 8.72
CA LEU A 106 12.85 0.16 7.45
C LEU A 106 11.79 1.04 6.77
N ILE A 107 11.98 1.36 5.50
CA ILE A 107 10.96 1.97 4.65
C ILE A 107 10.71 1.05 3.47
N VAL A 108 9.46 0.66 3.29
CA VAL A 108 9.02 -0.15 2.15
C VAL A 108 8.14 0.73 1.27
N ASP A 109 8.57 1.02 0.05
CA ASP A 109 7.73 1.66 -0.97
C ASP A 109 6.99 0.58 -1.78
N GLU A 110 5.76 0.86 -2.19
CA GLU A 110 4.86 -0.09 -2.85
C GLU A 110 4.78 -1.47 -2.17
N ALA A 111 4.55 -1.46 -0.85
CA ALA A 111 4.55 -2.67 -0.02
C ALA A 111 3.57 -3.75 -0.51
N ALA A 112 2.43 -3.37 -1.11
CA ALA A 112 1.48 -4.35 -1.65
C ALA A 112 2.06 -5.23 -2.76
N SER A 113 3.13 -4.83 -3.46
CA SER A 113 3.76 -5.68 -4.48
C SER A 113 4.68 -6.76 -3.89
N ILE A 114 4.98 -6.69 -2.59
CA ILE A 114 5.79 -7.68 -1.87
C ILE A 114 4.85 -8.68 -1.21
N SER A 115 5.23 -9.95 -1.11
CA SER A 115 4.38 -10.97 -0.48
C SER A 115 4.16 -10.67 1.02
N LEU A 116 2.95 -10.94 1.51
CA LEU A 116 2.58 -10.80 2.92
C LEU A 116 3.56 -11.54 3.86
N ALA A 117 3.98 -12.75 3.48
CA ALA A 117 4.92 -13.55 4.25
C ALA A 117 6.29 -12.84 4.41
N LEU A 118 6.77 -12.18 3.35
CA LEU A 118 8.04 -11.46 3.36
C LEU A 118 7.95 -10.16 4.16
N LEU A 119 6.86 -9.42 4.01
CA LEU A 119 6.59 -8.21 4.80
C LEU A 119 6.49 -8.50 6.30
N ASN A 120 5.86 -9.62 6.69
CA ASN A 120 5.80 -10.06 8.08
C ASN A 120 7.18 -10.41 8.64
N LYS A 121 8.03 -11.09 7.86
CA LYS A 121 9.42 -11.35 8.24
C LYS A 121 10.20 -10.05 8.41
N LEU A 122 10.07 -9.10 7.46
CA LEU A 122 10.73 -7.80 7.53
C LEU A 122 10.29 -7.03 8.78
N ARG A 123 8.99 -6.97 9.06
CA ARG A 123 8.45 -6.32 10.26
C ARG A 123 8.96 -6.95 11.56
N ALA A 124 9.07 -8.27 11.61
CA ALA A 124 9.60 -8.96 12.80
C ALA A 124 11.08 -8.63 13.05
N VAL A 125 11.84 -8.43 11.97
CA VAL A 125 13.27 -8.11 12.03
C VAL A 125 13.50 -6.63 12.32
N TYR A 126 12.68 -5.74 11.78
CA TYR A 126 12.79 -4.29 11.89
C TYR A 126 11.66 -3.70 12.76
N PRO A 127 11.91 -3.43 14.06
CA PRO A 127 10.88 -2.98 15.01
C PRO A 127 10.24 -1.64 14.62
N ARG A 128 10.97 -0.81 13.87
CA ARG A 128 10.49 0.48 13.34
C ARG A 128 10.41 0.40 11.83
N ASN A 129 9.21 0.54 11.31
CA ASN A 129 8.99 0.44 9.87
C ASN A 129 7.92 1.41 9.37
N ILE A 130 8.10 1.87 8.14
CA ILE A 130 7.13 2.63 7.36
C ILE A 130 6.85 1.83 6.11
N MET A 131 5.58 1.53 5.83
CA MET A 131 5.15 0.80 4.64
C MET A 131 4.20 1.67 3.83
N ALA A 132 4.66 2.19 2.71
CA ALA A 132 3.81 2.91 1.77
C ALA A 132 3.23 1.95 0.73
N THR A 133 1.97 2.15 0.37
CA THR A 133 1.28 1.28 -0.57
C THR A 133 0.27 2.06 -1.41
N THR A 134 0.10 1.65 -2.65
CA THR A 134 -0.99 2.12 -3.50
C THR A 134 -2.28 1.37 -3.20
N THR A 135 -3.28 2.08 -2.68
CA THR A 135 -4.63 1.56 -2.45
C THR A 135 -5.52 2.00 -3.60
N GLY A 136 -5.90 1.09 -4.49
CA GLY A 136 -6.75 1.38 -5.64
C GLY A 136 -6.06 2.13 -6.80
N GLY A 137 -6.75 2.13 -7.96
CA GLY A 137 -6.29 2.74 -9.21
C GLY A 137 -5.89 1.72 -10.28
N TYR A 138 -5.38 2.23 -11.40
CA TYR A 138 -5.20 1.47 -12.65
C TYR A 138 -3.95 0.56 -12.70
N GLU A 139 -3.11 0.50 -11.66
CA GLU A 139 -1.96 -0.43 -11.61
C GLU A 139 -2.08 -1.43 -10.46
N GLY A 140 -3.31 -1.60 -9.96
CA GLY A 140 -3.67 -2.61 -8.98
C GLY A 140 -3.95 -2.08 -7.57
N SER A 141 -4.68 -2.88 -6.80
CA SER A 141 -5.14 -2.50 -5.46
C SER A 141 -4.37 -3.22 -4.36
N GLY A 142 -3.65 -2.46 -3.53
CA GLY A 142 -3.13 -2.89 -2.24
C GLY A 142 -4.13 -2.79 -1.08
N SER A 143 -5.44 -2.68 -1.36
CA SER A 143 -6.48 -2.57 -0.33
C SER A 143 -6.45 -3.74 0.66
N GLY A 144 -6.28 -4.97 0.16
CA GLY A 144 -6.14 -6.17 0.96
C GLY A 144 -4.91 -6.17 1.87
N PHE A 145 -3.80 -5.54 1.44
CA PHE A 145 -2.63 -5.31 2.29
C PHE A 145 -2.96 -4.36 3.44
N ALA A 146 -3.53 -3.18 3.15
CA ALA A 146 -3.78 -2.16 4.15
C ALA A 146 -4.69 -2.70 5.26
N GLN A 147 -5.77 -3.39 4.89
CA GLN A 147 -6.72 -3.99 5.83
C GLN A 147 -6.08 -5.06 6.74
N ARG A 148 -5.21 -5.92 6.20
CA ARG A 148 -4.56 -6.99 6.98
C ARG A 148 -3.50 -6.43 7.93
N PHE A 149 -2.74 -5.42 7.50
CA PHE A 149 -1.66 -4.87 8.32
C PHE A 149 -2.13 -3.85 9.37
N THR A 150 -3.26 -3.18 9.16
CA THR A 150 -3.87 -2.31 10.18
C THR A 150 -4.35 -3.06 11.42
N GLN A 151 -4.54 -4.38 11.34
CA GLN A 151 -4.99 -5.19 12.47
C GLN A 151 -3.87 -5.45 13.50
N HIS A 152 -2.62 -5.17 13.17
CA HIS A 152 -1.53 -5.37 14.11
C HIS A 152 -1.48 -4.27 15.18
N PRO A 153 -1.16 -4.63 16.44
CA PRO A 153 -0.89 -3.65 17.47
C PRO A 153 0.32 -2.79 17.07
N ASP A 154 0.31 -1.53 17.52
CA ASP A 154 1.34 -0.52 17.24
C ASP A 154 1.44 -0.05 15.77
N THR A 155 0.40 -0.29 14.97
CA THR A 155 0.31 0.21 13.59
C THR A 155 -0.55 1.47 13.52
N ILE A 156 -0.01 2.53 12.95
CA ILE A 156 -0.75 3.76 12.62
C ILE A 156 -1.03 3.79 11.12
N LEU A 157 -2.29 3.92 10.74
CA LEU A 157 -2.69 4.11 9.35
C LEU A 157 -2.78 5.61 9.03
N CYS A 158 -2.01 6.04 8.04
CA CYS A 158 -2.07 7.37 7.44
C CYS A 158 -2.57 7.24 6.01
N THR A 159 -3.55 8.07 5.62
CA THR A 159 -4.10 8.07 4.26
C THR A 159 -3.86 9.41 3.56
N LEU A 160 -3.36 9.41 2.33
CA LEU A 160 -3.30 10.62 1.49
C LEU A 160 -4.49 10.62 0.52
N LEU A 161 -5.31 11.66 0.61
CA LEU A 161 -6.53 11.79 -0.20
C LEU A 161 -6.36 12.82 -1.33
N GLN A 162 -5.69 13.94 -1.04
CA GLN A 162 -5.53 15.06 -1.97
C GLN A 162 -4.66 14.64 -3.18
N PRO A 163 -5.18 14.70 -4.43
CA PRO A 163 -4.35 14.52 -5.61
C PRO A 163 -3.39 15.71 -5.77
N ILE A 164 -2.18 15.44 -6.26
CA ILE A 164 -1.16 16.46 -6.52
C ILE A 164 -0.80 16.59 -8.00
N ARG A 165 -1.19 15.62 -8.83
CA ARG A 165 -0.92 15.61 -10.27
C ARG A 165 -2.05 16.26 -11.09
N TRP A 166 -3.27 16.25 -10.54
CA TRP A 166 -4.47 16.80 -11.14
C TRP A 166 -5.34 17.45 -10.06
N ALA A 167 -6.36 18.19 -10.49
CA ALA A 167 -7.27 18.89 -9.58
C ALA A 167 -8.19 17.92 -8.83
N PRO A 168 -8.62 18.23 -7.60
CA PRO A 168 -9.68 17.48 -6.94
C PRO A 168 -10.95 17.45 -7.80
N GLY A 169 -11.53 16.26 -7.98
CA GLY A 169 -12.74 16.09 -8.80
C GLY A 169 -12.49 16.04 -10.31
N ASP A 170 -11.27 15.71 -10.74
CA ASP A 170 -10.94 15.54 -12.17
C ASP A 170 -11.87 14.51 -12.85
N PRO A 171 -12.63 14.89 -13.90
CA PRO A 171 -13.55 13.97 -14.58
C PRO A 171 -12.88 12.78 -15.24
N LEU A 172 -11.64 12.90 -15.72
CA LEU A 172 -10.90 11.80 -16.33
C LEU A 172 -10.44 10.79 -15.28
N GLU A 173 -10.07 11.26 -14.09
CA GLU A 173 -9.82 10.37 -12.97
C GLU A 173 -11.10 9.62 -12.58
N ALA A 174 -12.22 10.32 -12.44
CA ALA A 174 -13.50 9.70 -12.11
C ALA A 174 -13.90 8.65 -13.15
N PHE A 175 -13.81 9.01 -14.44
CA PHE A 175 -14.05 8.10 -15.56
C PHE A 175 -13.14 6.87 -15.52
N SER A 176 -11.84 7.05 -15.30
CA SER A 176 -10.91 5.93 -15.23
C SER A 176 -11.18 5.03 -14.03
N ARG A 177 -11.57 5.59 -12.88
CA ARG A 177 -11.93 4.82 -11.68
C ARG A 177 -13.16 3.97 -11.96
N ASP A 178 -14.15 4.58 -12.60
CA ASP A 178 -15.42 3.95 -12.93
C ASP A 178 -15.27 2.82 -13.95
N LEU A 179 -14.58 3.11 -15.06
CA LEU A 179 -14.30 2.16 -16.14
C LEU A 179 -13.61 0.88 -15.63
N LEU A 180 -12.72 1.01 -14.66
CA LEU A 180 -11.93 -0.10 -14.13
C LEU A 180 -12.57 -0.77 -12.91
N CYS A 181 -13.78 -0.36 -12.51
CA CYS A 181 -14.42 -0.80 -11.26
C CYS A 181 -13.48 -0.66 -10.05
N ALA A 182 -12.61 0.36 -10.07
CA ALA A 182 -11.53 0.55 -9.09
C ALA A 182 -12.01 1.23 -7.81
N GLU A 183 -13.33 1.38 -7.65
CA GLU A 183 -13.92 1.94 -6.46
C GLU A 183 -13.70 0.98 -5.29
N SER A 184 -13.15 1.52 -4.20
CA SER A 184 -12.95 0.78 -2.96
C SER A 184 -14.32 0.31 -2.47
N THR A 185 -14.65 -0.96 -2.73
CA THR A 185 -15.80 -1.65 -2.16
C THR A 185 -15.59 -1.86 -0.66
N GLN A 186 -15.61 -0.77 0.10
CA GLN A 186 -16.15 -0.84 1.44
C GLN A 186 -17.64 -1.05 1.27
N VAL A 187 -18.04 -2.29 1.03
CA VAL A 187 -19.42 -2.72 1.23
C VAL A 187 -19.70 -2.41 2.70
N LYS A 188 -20.33 -1.26 2.96
CA LYS A 188 -20.78 -0.93 4.31
C LYS A 188 -21.70 -2.07 4.74
N PRO A 189 -21.43 -2.74 5.88
CA PRO A 189 -22.36 -3.71 6.41
C PRO A 189 -23.72 -3.00 6.61
N GLY A 190 -24.74 -3.37 5.82
CA GLY A 190 -26.06 -2.73 5.85
C GLY A 190 -26.46 -1.92 4.61
N SER A 191 -25.59 -1.73 3.62
CA SER A 191 -25.99 -1.24 2.29
C SER A 191 -26.65 -2.38 1.51
N SER A 192 -27.97 -2.48 1.58
CA SER A 192 -28.82 -3.50 0.97
C SER A 192 -28.97 -3.34 -0.55
N THR A 193 -27.85 -3.20 -1.26
CA THR A 193 -27.79 -3.21 -2.73
C THR A 193 -26.83 -4.28 -3.24
N THR A 194 -26.65 -5.37 -2.50
CA THR A 194 -26.05 -6.60 -3.03
C THR A 194 -27.02 -7.23 -4.02
N THR A 195 -26.84 -6.92 -5.31
CA THR A 195 -27.47 -7.66 -6.39
C THR A 195 -26.89 -9.07 -6.45
N ALA A 196 -27.75 -10.07 -6.32
CA ALA A 196 -27.38 -11.47 -6.55
C ALA A 196 -27.63 -11.85 -8.01
N PRO A 197 -26.95 -12.87 -8.56
CA PRO A 197 -27.27 -13.42 -9.88
C PRO A 197 -28.75 -13.79 -10.00
N ALA A 198 -29.31 -13.70 -11.20
CA ALA A 198 -30.72 -13.95 -11.51
C ALA A 198 -31.20 -15.30 -11.00
N ALA A 199 -30.37 -16.34 -11.13
CA ALA A 199 -30.65 -17.67 -10.61
C ALA A 199 -30.78 -17.73 -9.07
N ALA A 200 -30.01 -16.90 -8.34
CA ALA A 200 -30.07 -16.83 -6.87
C ALA A 200 -31.26 -15.98 -6.37
N ARG A 201 -31.71 -14.99 -7.15
CA ARG A 201 -32.84 -14.11 -6.81
C ARG A 201 -34.18 -14.86 -6.68
N GLN A 202 -34.33 -16.00 -7.35
CA GLN A 202 -35.60 -16.73 -7.42
C GLN A 202 -35.83 -17.73 -6.27
N SER A 203 -34.82 -18.00 -5.42
CA SER A 203 -34.88 -19.12 -4.46
C SER A 203 -34.53 -18.79 -3.01
N ALA A 204 -34.26 -17.52 -2.66
CA ALA A 204 -33.70 -17.18 -1.35
C ALA A 204 -34.74 -17.20 -0.20
N ARG A 205 -34.79 -18.29 0.57
CA ARG A 205 -35.32 -18.28 1.94
C ARG A 205 -34.27 -17.71 2.90
N ALA A 206 -34.71 -17.07 3.98
CA ALA A 206 -33.80 -16.53 4.99
C ALA A 206 -32.93 -17.65 5.61
N GLY A 207 -31.61 -17.49 5.53
CA GLY A 207 -30.63 -18.44 6.07
C GLY A 207 -30.17 -19.53 5.08
N GLU A 208 -30.70 -19.56 3.86
CA GLU A 208 -30.27 -20.52 2.84
C GLU A 208 -29.08 -19.98 2.04
N VAL A 209 -28.03 -20.78 1.88
CA VAL A 209 -26.87 -20.46 1.04
C VAL A 209 -27.11 -21.03 -0.34
N ILE A 210 -27.35 -20.16 -1.33
CA ILE A 210 -27.54 -20.55 -2.72
C ILE A 210 -26.23 -20.31 -3.46
N VAL A 211 -25.73 -21.37 -4.11
CA VAL A 211 -24.61 -21.27 -5.04
C VAL A 211 -25.18 -21.15 -6.44
N ALA A 212 -24.92 -20.01 -7.09
CA ALA A 212 -25.34 -19.75 -8.46
C ALA A 212 -24.12 -19.40 -9.32
N MET A 213 -24.12 -19.86 -10.56
CA MET A 213 -23.14 -19.44 -11.56
C MET A 213 -23.57 -18.08 -12.12
N ALA A 214 -22.67 -17.11 -12.13
CA ALA A 214 -22.87 -15.83 -12.80
C ALA A 214 -22.35 -15.95 -14.24
N GLU A 215 -23.22 -15.75 -15.23
CA GLU A 215 -22.82 -15.78 -16.63
C GLU A 215 -22.14 -14.46 -17.05
N ARG A 216 -21.24 -14.52 -18.03
CA ARG A 216 -20.55 -13.32 -18.53
C ARG A 216 -21.51 -12.29 -19.13
N SER A 217 -22.52 -12.77 -19.86
CA SER A 217 -23.59 -11.94 -20.40
C SER A 217 -24.36 -11.22 -19.29
N GLU A 218 -24.62 -11.89 -18.16
CA GLU A 218 -25.28 -11.28 -17.02
C GLU A 218 -24.40 -10.19 -16.39
N LEU A 219 -23.12 -10.50 -16.14
CA LEU A 219 -22.16 -9.53 -15.60
C LEU A 219 -21.97 -8.31 -16.54
N ALA A 220 -21.93 -8.53 -17.86
CA ALA A 220 -21.77 -7.44 -18.82
C ALA A 220 -23.00 -6.53 -18.93
N ASN A 221 -24.19 -7.04 -18.63
CA ASN A 221 -25.46 -6.30 -18.74
C ASN A 221 -25.97 -5.74 -17.39
N ASP A 222 -25.48 -6.24 -16.26
CA ASP A 222 -25.82 -5.78 -14.91
C ASP A 222 -24.58 -5.18 -14.23
N GLU A 223 -24.40 -3.87 -14.39
CA GLU A 223 -23.24 -3.14 -13.87
C GLU A 223 -23.15 -3.17 -12.33
N ALA A 224 -24.30 -3.23 -11.64
CA ALA A 224 -24.34 -3.34 -10.19
C ALA A 224 -23.83 -4.72 -9.74
N LEU A 225 -24.29 -5.79 -10.40
CA LEU A 225 -23.78 -7.14 -10.17
C LEU A 225 -22.27 -7.21 -10.46
N LEU A 226 -21.82 -6.66 -11.60
CA LEU A 226 -20.41 -6.62 -11.97
C LEU A 226 -19.54 -5.95 -10.90
N ARG A 227 -19.91 -4.74 -10.48
CA ARG A 227 -19.19 -4.00 -9.43
C ARG A 227 -19.18 -4.76 -8.10
N SER A 228 -20.29 -5.43 -7.76
CA SER A 228 -20.37 -6.21 -6.51
C SER A 228 -19.46 -7.44 -6.52
N VAL A 229 -19.48 -8.21 -7.61
CA VAL A 229 -18.64 -9.42 -7.78
C VAL A 229 -17.17 -9.04 -7.87
N PHE A 230 -16.83 -8.10 -8.77
CA PHE A 230 -15.45 -7.65 -8.93
C PHE A 230 -14.90 -7.02 -7.66
N GLY A 231 -15.69 -6.20 -6.99
CA GLY A 231 -15.31 -5.59 -5.72
C GLY A 231 -15.13 -6.60 -4.59
N LEU A 232 -15.93 -7.67 -4.55
CA LEU A 232 -15.74 -8.76 -3.58
C LEU A 232 -14.43 -9.51 -3.86
N LEU A 233 -14.15 -9.84 -5.12
CA LEU A 233 -12.89 -10.46 -5.53
C LEU A 233 -11.70 -9.55 -5.20
N ALA A 234 -11.79 -8.26 -5.50
CA ALA A 234 -10.76 -7.27 -5.20
C ALA A 234 -10.49 -7.13 -3.70
N ALA A 235 -11.51 -7.28 -2.85
CA ALA A 235 -11.35 -7.28 -1.39
C ALA A 235 -10.76 -8.59 -0.85
N ALA A 236 -11.11 -9.74 -1.43
CA ALA A 236 -10.64 -11.06 -1.00
C ALA A 236 -9.17 -11.31 -1.37
N HIS A 237 -8.75 -10.83 -2.54
CA HIS A 237 -7.42 -11.06 -3.08
C HIS A 237 -6.41 -10.02 -2.57
N TYR A 238 -5.18 -10.48 -2.33
CA TYR A 238 -4.10 -9.64 -1.82
C TYR A 238 -3.65 -8.57 -2.84
N GLN A 239 -3.71 -8.92 -4.12
CA GLN A 239 -3.44 -8.06 -5.27
C GLN A 239 -4.51 -8.34 -6.32
N THR A 240 -5.00 -7.29 -6.95
CA THR A 240 -5.85 -7.35 -8.15
C THR A 240 -5.36 -6.31 -9.13
N GLU A 241 -5.41 -6.63 -10.41
CA GLU A 241 -5.06 -5.74 -11.52
C GLU A 241 -6.29 -5.44 -12.37
N PRO A 242 -6.36 -4.29 -13.06
CA PRO A 242 -7.50 -4.01 -13.95
C PRO A 242 -7.64 -5.00 -15.11
N ARG A 243 -6.57 -5.72 -15.45
CA ARG A 243 -6.62 -6.82 -16.42
C ARG A 243 -7.54 -7.96 -15.97
N ASP A 244 -7.72 -8.15 -14.66
CA ASP A 244 -8.58 -9.19 -14.11
C ASP A 244 -10.05 -8.97 -14.49
N LEU A 245 -10.49 -7.70 -14.53
CA LEU A 245 -11.83 -7.32 -15.01
C LEU A 245 -12.02 -7.75 -16.47
N ARG A 246 -11.01 -7.51 -17.31
CA ARG A 246 -11.02 -7.94 -18.70
C ARG A 246 -11.06 -9.47 -18.81
N PHE A 247 -10.24 -10.19 -18.05
CA PHE A 247 -10.28 -11.66 -18.09
C PHE A 247 -11.64 -12.23 -17.67
N MET A 248 -12.31 -11.61 -16.70
CA MET A 248 -13.64 -12.03 -16.26
C MET A 248 -14.70 -11.90 -17.36
N LEU A 249 -14.57 -10.91 -18.25
CA LEU A 249 -15.53 -10.63 -19.32
C LEU A 249 -15.14 -11.26 -20.68
N ASP A 250 -13.84 -11.36 -21.00
CA ASP A 250 -13.33 -11.73 -22.33
C ASP A 250 -12.75 -13.15 -22.44
N ALA A 251 -12.29 -13.77 -21.33
CA ALA A 251 -11.68 -15.11 -21.43
C ALA A 251 -12.70 -16.11 -21.98
N PRO A 252 -12.31 -17.16 -22.75
CA PRO A 252 -13.24 -18.13 -23.34
C PRO A 252 -13.95 -18.99 -22.30
#